data_AF-A0A971J8B8-F1
#
_entry.id   AF-A0A971J8B8-F1
#
_cell.length_a   1.000
_cell.length_b   1.000
_cell.length_c   1.000
_cell.angle_alpha   90.00
_cell.angle_beta   90.00
_cell.angle_gamma   90.00
#
_symmetry.space_group_name_H-M   'P 1'
#
loop_
_entity.id
_entity.type
_entity.pdbx_description
1 polymer ?
#
loop_
_entity_poly.entity_id
_entity_poly.type
_entity_poly.pdbx_seq_one_letter_code
_entity_poly.pdbx_strand_id
1 'polypeptide(L)'
;EGVKKEEPKQTREPTVLRWDDPYRPLPIEGDTFIKPDGTQVVLKIGPAGVLGENQNCDLYGGMAYPDGSLVEHGTLGTKSLGHLGETYLVDEYGEGHFWSEWLEIREYYGNKAYEEVKNPKRGQTYGKWFVYEFGQWCWIGPTNQ
;
A
#
# COMPACT_ATOMS: atom_id res chain seq x y z
N GLU A 1 -11.56 -22.26 13.50
CA GLU A 1 -10.11 -22.39 13.78
C GLU A 1 -9.39 -21.39 12.90
N GLY A 2 -8.60 -20.49 13.48
CA GLY A 2 -7.97 -19.39 12.74
C GLY A 2 -6.91 -19.93 11.79
N VAL A 3 -7.01 -19.57 10.51
CA VAL A 3 -5.93 -19.76 9.55
C VAL A 3 -4.74 -18.98 10.07
N LYS A 4 -3.68 -19.68 10.52
CA LYS A 4 -2.40 -19.04 10.76
C LYS A 4 -1.93 -18.48 9.41
N LYS A 5 -1.94 -17.15 9.25
CA LYS A 5 -1.25 -16.51 8.13
C LYS A 5 0.20 -17.00 8.21
N GLU A 6 0.67 -17.74 7.20
CA GLU A 6 2.07 -18.13 7.12
C GLU A 6 2.91 -16.86 7.14
N GLU A 7 3.94 -16.80 7.99
CA GLU A 7 4.89 -15.69 7.98
C GLU A 7 5.48 -15.60 6.57
N PRO A 8 5.48 -14.40 5.95
CA PRO A 8 5.99 -14.24 4.59
C PRO A 8 7.44 -14.72 4.57
N LYS A 9 7.69 -15.82 3.85
CA LYS A 9 9.02 -16.42 3.77
C LYS A 9 9.96 -15.41 3.10
N GLN A 10 10.89 -14.86 3.86
CA GLN A 10 11.85 -13.88 3.37
C GLN A 10 12.64 -14.51 2.20
N THR A 11 12.45 -13.98 1.00
CA THR A 11 12.95 -14.58 -0.25
C THR A 11 14.39 -14.20 -0.55
N ARG A 12 14.91 -13.13 0.10
CA ARG A 12 16.27 -12.61 -0.01
C ARG A 12 16.62 -11.75 1.20
N GLU A 13 17.90 -11.43 1.37
CA GLU A 13 18.34 -10.43 2.36
C GLU A 13 17.80 -9.02 2.00
N PRO A 14 17.52 -8.17 3.00
CA PRO A 14 17.18 -6.77 2.79
C PRO A 14 18.24 -6.02 1.98
N THR A 15 17.80 -5.14 1.09
CA THR A 15 18.66 -4.35 0.19
C THR A 15 18.14 -2.92 0.03
N VAL A 16 18.85 -2.14 -0.76
CA VAL A 16 18.44 -0.79 -1.15
C VAL A 16 17.64 -0.87 -2.45
N LEU A 17 16.45 -0.29 -2.43
CA LEU A 17 15.56 -0.12 -3.59
C LEU A 17 15.53 1.36 -3.95
N ARG A 18 15.58 1.68 -5.25
CA ARG A 18 15.45 3.06 -5.72
C ARG A 18 14.22 3.20 -6.59
N TRP A 19 13.48 4.29 -6.40
CA TRP A 19 12.30 4.60 -7.22
C TRP A 19 12.59 4.64 -8.74
N ASP A 20 13.80 5.05 -9.12
CA ASP A 20 14.26 5.22 -10.51
C ASP A 20 14.86 3.94 -11.13
N ASP A 21 14.95 2.84 -10.37
CA ASP A 21 15.40 1.55 -10.87
C ASP A 21 14.17 0.70 -11.29
N PRO A 22 13.90 0.54 -12.59
CA PRO A 22 12.76 -0.25 -13.05
C PRO A 22 12.96 -1.76 -12.87
N TYR A 23 14.19 -2.22 -12.65
CA TYR A 23 14.54 -3.64 -12.50
C TYR A 23 14.85 -4.03 -11.06
N ARG A 24 14.54 -3.15 -10.10
CA ARG A 24 14.66 -3.44 -8.67
C ARG A 24 13.88 -4.71 -8.31
N PRO A 25 14.37 -5.51 -7.34
CA PRO A 25 13.64 -6.69 -6.91
C PRO A 25 12.32 -6.30 -6.21
N LEU A 26 11.39 -7.24 -6.12
CA LEU A 26 10.15 -7.04 -5.35
C LEU A 26 10.50 -6.63 -3.91
N PRO A 27 9.77 -5.67 -3.34
CA PRO A 27 10.03 -5.15 -2.01
C PRO A 27 9.72 -6.21 -0.95
N ILE A 28 10.54 -6.24 0.09
CA ILE A 28 10.32 -7.04 1.31
C ILE A 28 10.51 -6.18 2.55
N GLU A 29 10.00 -6.65 3.70
CA GLU A 29 10.28 -6.00 4.97
C GLU A 29 11.79 -5.91 5.24
N GLY A 30 12.23 -4.75 5.72
CA GLY A 30 13.62 -4.43 6.02
C GLY A 30 14.38 -3.78 4.87
N ASP A 31 13.88 -3.81 3.63
CA ASP A 31 14.49 -3.06 2.53
C ASP A 31 14.53 -1.55 2.83
N THR A 32 15.52 -0.86 2.29
CA THR A 32 15.56 0.61 2.31
C THR A 32 15.13 1.16 0.96
N PHE A 33 13.96 1.78 0.91
CA PHE A 33 13.44 2.43 -0.29
C PHE A 33 13.89 3.90 -0.35
N ILE A 34 14.53 4.29 -1.44
CA ILE A 34 14.94 5.66 -1.74
C ILE A 34 13.88 6.30 -2.66
N LYS A 35 13.21 7.32 -2.13
CA LYS A 35 12.15 8.10 -2.80
C LYS A 35 12.71 9.10 -3.83
N PRO A 36 11.87 9.70 -4.68
CA PRO A 36 12.26 10.73 -5.64
C PRO A 36 12.98 11.94 -5.06
N ASP A 37 12.60 12.33 -3.84
CA ASP A 37 13.21 13.45 -3.09
C ASP A 37 14.53 13.08 -2.38
N GLY A 38 14.98 11.82 -2.51
CA GLY A 38 16.16 11.29 -1.83
C GLY A 38 15.91 10.79 -0.40
N THR A 39 14.68 10.90 0.11
CA THR A 39 14.31 10.36 1.42
C THR A 39 14.46 8.84 1.43
N GLN A 40 15.05 8.30 2.49
CA GLN A 40 15.23 6.86 2.68
C GLN A 40 14.25 6.34 3.74
N VAL A 41 13.55 5.26 3.41
CA VAL A 41 12.58 4.62 4.30
C VAL A 41 12.89 3.14 4.40
N VAL A 42 13.08 2.65 5.64
CA VAL A 42 13.14 1.21 5.90
C VAL A 42 11.71 0.68 5.88
N LEU A 43 11.42 -0.23 4.94
CA LEU A 43 10.11 -0.80 4.74
C LEU A 43 9.71 -1.71 5.91
N LYS A 44 8.47 -1.57 6.36
CA LYS A 44 7.87 -2.35 7.43
C LYS A 44 6.49 -2.82 7.03
N ILE A 45 6.05 -3.93 7.58
CA ILE A 45 4.66 -4.33 7.49
C ILE A 45 3.86 -3.48 8.47
N GLY A 46 2.87 -2.76 7.95
CA GLY A 46 1.97 -1.94 8.74
C GLY A 46 0.92 -2.76 9.48
N PRO A 47 0.09 -2.11 10.29
CA PRO A 47 -0.88 -2.80 11.14
C PRO A 47 -2.02 -3.47 10.39
N ALA A 48 -2.32 -3.09 9.13
CA ALA A 48 -3.23 -3.83 8.26
C ALA A 48 -2.61 -5.12 7.70
N GLY A 49 -1.29 -5.30 7.85
CA GLY A 49 -0.54 -6.42 7.31
C GLY A 49 0.07 -6.14 5.93
N VAL A 50 0.06 -4.89 5.47
CA VAL A 50 0.58 -4.48 4.16
C VAL A 50 1.98 -3.87 4.30
N LEU A 51 2.91 -4.29 3.44
CA LEU A 51 4.27 -3.74 3.39
C LEU A 51 4.25 -2.30 2.88
N GLY A 52 4.86 -1.36 3.61
CA GLY A 52 4.93 0.04 3.18
C GLY A 52 3.71 0.88 3.57
N GLU A 53 2.68 0.26 4.17
CA GLU A 53 1.49 0.92 4.66
C GLU A 53 1.84 2.11 5.57
N ASN A 54 1.22 3.25 5.26
CA ASN A 54 1.38 4.51 5.95
C ASN A 54 2.80 5.12 5.86
N GLN A 55 3.70 4.57 5.03
CA GLN A 55 5.07 5.05 4.86
C GLN A 55 5.24 6.02 3.68
N ASN A 56 4.15 6.35 2.96
CA ASN A 56 4.17 7.25 1.79
C ASN A 56 5.16 6.79 0.71
N CYS A 57 5.17 5.50 0.41
CA CYS A 57 6.09 4.92 -0.57
C CYS A 57 5.32 4.32 -1.74
N ASP A 58 5.72 4.71 -2.96
CA ASP A 58 5.28 4.09 -4.20
C ASP A 58 6.23 2.93 -4.52
N LEU A 59 5.94 1.75 -3.97
CA LEU A 59 6.88 0.61 -4.04
C LEU A 59 6.96 -0.01 -5.44
N TYR A 60 5.83 -0.04 -6.14
CA TYR A 60 5.68 -0.74 -7.42
C TYR A 60 5.74 0.19 -8.63
N GLY A 61 5.39 1.46 -8.49
CA GLY A 61 5.36 2.44 -9.58
C GLY A 61 6.74 2.60 -10.24
N GLY A 62 6.76 2.52 -11.56
CA GLY A 62 7.99 2.56 -12.34
C GLY A 62 8.77 1.24 -12.40
N MET A 63 8.31 0.14 -11.78
CA MET A 63 8.86 -1.19 -12.05
C MET A 63 8.51 -1.65 -13.47
N ALA A 64 9.42 -2.34 -14.13
CA ALA A 64 9.18 -2.87 -15.47
C ALA A 64 8.39 -4.18 -15.43
N TYR A 65 7.38 -4.26 -16.30
CA TYR A 65 6.78 -5.52 -16.73
C TYR A 65 7.73 -6.30 -17.65
N PRO A 66 7.48 -7.61 -17.86
CA PRO A 66 8.30 -8.42 -18.76
C PRO A 66 8.37 -7.90 -20.21
N ASP A 67 7.38 -7.13 -20.67
CA ASP A 67 7.35 -6.52 -21.99
C ASP A 67 8.08 -5.16 -22.07
N GLY A 68 8.63 -4.69 -20.94
CA GLY A 68 9.36 -3.43 -20.82
C GLY A 68 8.48 -2.20 -20.56
N SER A 69 7.15 -2.33 -20.55
CA SER A 69 6.27 -1.28 -20.05
C SER A 69 6.43 -1.10 -18.54
N LEU A 70 6.06 0.05 -17.99
CA LEU A 70 6.22 0.36 -16.57
C LEU A 70 4.87 0.27 -15.84
N VAL A 71 4.93 -0.12 -14.57
CA VAL A 71 3.78 -0.01 -13.65
C VAL A 71 3.46 1.47 -13.43
N GLU A 72 2.22 1.85 -13.72
CA GLU A 72 1.72 3.22 -13.58
C GLU A 72 0.35 3.20 -12.88
N HIS A 73 -0.06 4.34 -12.33
CA HIS A 73 -1.40 4.45 -11.74
C HIS A 73 -2.47 4.03 -12.76
N GLY A 74 -3.33 3.08 -12.37
CA GLY A 74 -4.41 2.53 -13.21
C GLY A 74 -4.01 1.31 -14.05
N THR A 75 -2.75 0.88 -14.07
CA THR A 75 -2.35 -0.34 -14.78
C THR A 75 -2.73 -1.60 -14.00
N LEU A 76 -2.82 -2.73 -14.70
CA LEU A 76 -3.08 -4.02 -14.07
C LEU A 76 -1.78 -4.70 -13.66
N GLY A 77 -1.76 -5.26 -12.45
CA GLY A 77 -0.66 -6.08 -11.98
C GLY A 77 -0.56 -7.39 -12.76
N THR A 78 0.61 -8.00 -12.72
CA THR A 78 0.92 -9.27 -13.38
C THR A 78 1.25 -10.34 -12.35
N LYS A 79 1.30 -11.60 -12.80
CA LYS A 79 1.76 -12.71 -11.97
C LYS A 79 3.20 -12.52 -11.46
N SER A 80 4.07 -11.83 -12.20
CA SER A 80 5.44 -11.55 -11.76
C SER A 80 5.51 -10.57 -10.58
N LEU A 81 4.47 -9.74 -10.42
CA LEU A 81 4.35 -8.82 -9.28
C LEU A 81 3.57 -9.42 -8.11
N GLY A 82 2.96 -10.60 -8.26
CA GLY A 82 2.08 -11.20 -7.26
C GLY A 82 0.63 -10.72 -7.31
N HIS A 83 0.30 -9.74 -8.17
CA HIS A 83 -0.98 -9.04 -8.19
C HIS A 83 -1.70 -9.17 -9.54
N LEU A 84 -1.82 -10.40 -10.05
CA LEU A 84 -2.37 -10.65 -11.39
C LEU A 84 -3.80 -10.10 -11.54
N GLY A 85 -3.97 -9.11 -12.42
CA GLY A 85 -5.27 -8.52 -12.75
C GLY A 85 -5.78 -7.50 -11.72
N GLU A 86 -4.97 -7.13 -10.73
CA GLU A 86 -5.34 -6.10 -9.75
C GLU A 86 -4.92 -4.72 -10.26
N THR A 87 -5.79 -3.73 -10.10
CA THR A 87 -5.46 -2.34 -10.46
C THR A 87 -4.41 -1.79 -9.49
N TYR A 88 -3.35 -1.19 -10.04
CA TYR A 88 -2.38 -0.43 -9.28
C TYR A 88 -2.88 0.98 -9.03
N LEU A 89 -2.87 1.45 -7.78
CA LEU A 89 -3.37 2.78 -7.42
C LEU A 89 -2.40 3.48 -6.47
N VAL A 90 -2.24 4.78 -6.70
CA VAL A 90 -1.41 5.69 -5.90
C VAL A 90 -2.31 6.76 -5.29
N ASP A 91 -2.16 7.03 -4.00
CA ASP A 91 -2.91 8.06 -3.30
C ASP A 91 -2.28 9.46 -3.43
N GLU A 92 -2.93 10.48 -2.85
CA GLU A 92 -2.44 11.86 -2.90
C GLU A 92 -1.14 12.10 -2.12
N TYR A 93 -0.77 11.17 -1.23
CA TYR A 93 0.44 11.24 -0.39
C TYR A 93 1.64 10.51 -1.03
N GLY A 94 1.45 9.94 -2.22
CA GLY A 94 2.47 9.17 -2.94
C GLY A 94 2.66 7.76 -2.40
N GLU A 95 1.66 7.21 -1.70
CA GLU A 95 1.62 5.80 -1.31
C GLU A 95 0.94 4.97 -2.40
N GLY A 96 1.61 3.91 -2.84
CA GLY A 96 1.18 3.12 -3.99
C GLY A 96 1.08 1.64 -3.68
N HIS A 97 -0.11 1.08 -3.93
CA HIS A 97 -0.45 -0.31 -3.65
C HIS A 97 -1.37 -0.91 -4.72
N PHE A 98 -1.40 -2.23 -4.81
CA PHE A 98 -2.41 -2.92 -5.60
C PHE A 98 -3.76 -2.98 -4.87
N TRP A 99 -4.84 -3.18 -5.61
CA TRP A 99 -6.20 -3.06 -5.07
C TRP A 99 -6.48 -3.97 -3.86
N SER A 100 -5.95 -5.19 -3.83
CA SER A 100 -6.15 -6.08 -2.67
C SER A 100 -5.51 -5.52 -1.39
N GLU A 101 -4.30 -4.98 -1.48
CA GLU A 101 -3.61 -4.31 -0.37
C GLU A 101 -4.38 -3.07 0.10
N TRP A 102 -4.91 -2.27 -0.82
CA TRP A 102 -5.80 -1.15 -0.47
C TRP A 102 -7.07 -1.60 0.25
N LEU A 103 -7.63 -2.76 -0.10
CA LEU A 103 -8.78 -3.33 0.61
C LEU A 103 -8.41 -3.75 2.04
N GLU A 104 -7.23 -4.34 2.26
CA GLU A 104 -6.75 -4.68 3.60
C GLU A 104 -6.57 -3.43 4.47
N ILE A 105 -5.94 -2.38 3.93
CA ILE A 105 -5.77 -1.08 4.59
C ILE A 105 -7.13 -0.47 4.93
N ARG A 106 -8.05 -0.46 3.96
CA ARG A 106 -9.41 0.07 4.13
C ARG A 106 -10.16 -0.66 5.22
N GLU A 107 -10.14 -1.99 5.23
CA GLU A 107 -10.83 -2.78 6.24
C GLU A 107 -10.26 -2.51 7.64
N TYR A 108 -8.93 -2.52 7.78
CA TYR A 108 -8.26 -2.30 9.05
C TYR A 108 -8.60 -0.93 9.66
N TYR A 109 -8.33 0.16 8.92
CA TYR A 109 -8.55 1.51 9.45
C TYR A 109 -10.03 1.85 9.58
N GLY A 110 -10.90 1.29 8.73
CA GLY A 110 -12.34 1.44 8.85
C GLY A 110 -12.85 0.86 10.16
N ASN A 111 -12.44 -0.36 10.49
CA ASN A 111 -12.80 -1.01 11.76
C ASN A 111 -12.24 -0.23 12.95
N LYS A 112 -10.98 0.20 12.89
CA LYS A 112 -10.35 0.98 13.95
C LYS A 112 -11.02 2.32 14.22
N ALA A 113 -11.48 3.00 13.17
CA ALA A 113 -12.22 4.26 13.32
C ALA A 113 -13.51 4.08 14.16
N TYR A 114 -14.24 2.96 13.99
CA TYR A 114 -15.41 2.64 14.80
C TYR A 114 -15.06 2.18 16.23
N GLU A 115 -13.94 1.47 16.39
CA GLU A 115 -13.46 1.02 17.71
C GLU A 115 -13.02 2.18 18.59
N GLU A 116 -12.22 3.10 18.05
CA GLU A 116 -11.50 4.12 18.81
C GLU A 116 -12.28 5.42 18.98
N VAL A 117 -13.16 5.77 18.03
CA VAL A 117 -13.88 7.05 18.04
C VAL A 117 -15.36 6.84 18.36
N LYS A 118 -15.76 7.16 19.60
CA LYS A 118 -17.14 6.93 20.09
C LYS A 118 -18.18 7.97 19.69
N ASN A 119 -17.77 9.22 19.47
CA ASN A 119 -18.65 10.33 19.09
C ASN A 119 -18.02 11.17 17.98
N PRO A 120 -17.81 10.60 16.78
CA PRO A 120 -17.18 11.32 15.69
C PRO A 120 -18.04 12.51 15.25
N LYS A 121 -17.38 13.58 14.82
CA LYS A 121 -18.03 14.77 14.27
C LYS A 121 -17.99 14.73 12.75
N ARG A 122 -19.00 15.31 12.12
CA ARG A 122 -19.00 15.50 10.66
C ARG A 122 -17.70 16.21 10.22
N GLY A 123 -17.04 15.68 9.19
CA GLY A 123 -15.78 16.18 8.66
C GLY A 123 -14.53 15.75 9.47
N GLN A 124 -14.70 15.01 10.57
CA GLN A 124 -13.56 14.46 11.31
C GLN A 124 -12.86 13.39 10.48
N THR A 125 -11.53 13.43 10.41
CA THR A 125 -10.74 12.39 9.74
C THR A 125 -10.25 11.33 10.71
N TYR A 126 -9.99 10.13 10.19
CA TYR A 126 -9.30 9.04 10.89
C TYR A 126 -8.21 8.48 9.97
N GLY A 127 -6.96 8.60 10.40
CA GLY A 127 -5.82 8.37 9.51
C GLY A 127 -5.89 9.25 8.26
N LYS A 128 -5.31 8.76 7.16
CA LYS A 128 -5.29 9.45 5.87
C LYS A 128 -6.55 9.23 5.03
N TRP A 129 -7.18 8.06 5.21
CA TRP A 129 -8.12 7.54 4.21
C TRP A 129 -9.58 7.44 4.68
N PHE A 130 -9.90 7.97 5.87
CA PHE A 130 -11.29 8.01 6.35
C PHE A 130 -11.72 9.41 6.79
N VAL A 131 -12.96 9.76 6.45
CA VAL A 131 -13.67 10.93 6.97
C VAL A 131 -15.04 10.51 7.48
N TYR A 132 -15.48 11.08 8.60
CA TYR A 132 -16.82 10.85 9.13
C TYR A 132 -17.82 11.79 8.45
N GLU A 133 -18.63 11.26 7.55
CA GLU A 133 -19.65 11.99 6.79
C GLU A 133 -20.92 11.13 6.70
N PHE A 134 -22.07 11.77 6.54
CA PHE A 134 -23.36 11.08 6.39
C PHE A 134 -23.69 10.06 7.51
N GLY A 135 -23.15 10.26 8.72
CA GLY A 135 -23.36 9.38 9.86
C GLY A 135 -22.49 8.12 9.89
N GLN A 136 -21.48 8.01 9.02
CA GLN A 136 -20.59 6.84 8.95
C GLN A 136 -19.15 7.24 8.60
N TRP A 137 -18.19 6.34 8.83
CA TRP A 137 -16.84 6.49 8.32
C TRP A 137 -16.80 6.14 6.83
N CYS A 138 -16.48 7.14 6.00
CA CYS A 138 -16.39 7.03 4.55
C CYS A 138 -14.92 6.92 4.12
N TRP A 139 -14.63 5.96 3.24
CA TRP A 139 -13.34 5.83 2.59
C TRP A 139 -13.13 6.99 1.61
N ILE A 140 -11.99 7.68 1.74
CA ILE A 140 -11.54 8.77 0.86
C ILE A 140 -10.18 8.47 0.22
N GLY A 141 -9.63 7.28 0.44
CA GLY A 141 -8.44 6.81 -0.25
C GLY A 141 -8.73 6.33 -1.68
N PRO A 142 -7.77 5.67 -2.34
CA PRO A 142 -7.91 5.24 -3.72
C PRO A 142 -9.12 4.34 -3.97
N THR A 143 -9.75 4.49 -5.14
CA THR A 143 -10.92 3.69 -5.57
C THR A 143 -10.68 3.09 -6.93
N ASN A 144 -10.97 1.80 -7.08
CA ASN A 144 -11.00 1.14 -8.38
C ASN A 144 -12.27 1.56 -9.13
N GLN A 145 -12.12 2.24 -10.29
CA GLN A 145 -13.23 2.70 -11.15
C GLN A 145 -13.39 1.81 -12.37
#